data_AF-A0A398CY68-F1
#
_entry.id   AF-A0A398CY68-F1
#
_cell.length_a   1.000
_cell.length_b   1.000
_cell.length_c   1.000
_cell.angle_alpha   90.00
_cell.angle_beta   90.00
_cell.angle_gamma   90.00
#
_symmetry.space_group_name_H-M   'P 1'
#
loop_
_entity.id
_entity.type
_entity.pdbx_description
1 polymer ?
#
loop_
_entity_poly.entity_id
_entity_poly.type
_entity_poly.pdbx_seq_one_letter_code
_entity_poly.pdbx_strand_id
1 'polypeptide(L)'
;MGEHTEPLSMINGNGLVNFGWARQPLFDVNMTAAASVHRHIFSAWRLKRWEYFYVATPTVFFAAQIAHLGYLANLTAYLYDIERNV
;
A
#
# COMPACT_ATOMS: atom_id res chain seq x y z
N MET A 1 -9.76 14.49 -3.63
CA MET A 1 -9.14 13.17 -3.88
C MET A 1 -9.58 12.77 -5.29
N GLY A 2 -8.67 12.83 -6.26
CA GLY A 2 -8.97 12.61 -7.68
C GLY A 2 -8.30 11.33 -8.20
N GLU A 3 -8.72 10.89 -9.38
CA GLU A 3 -7.98 9.87 -10.14
C GLU A 3 -6.73 10.50 -10.75
N HIS A 4 -5.61 9.80 -10.70
CA HIS A 4 -4.39 10.18 -11.38
C HIS A 4 -4.19 9.32 -12.64
N THR A 5 -3.87 9.99 -13.74
CA THR A 5 -3.61 9.37 -15.06
C THR A 5 -2.15 9.45 -15.47
N GLU A 6 -1.34 10.22 -14.74
CA GLU A 6 0.10 10.38 -14.99
C GLU A 6 0.92 9.85 -13.80
N PRO A 7 2.14 9.33 -14.05
CA PRO A 7 3.04 8.91 -12.99
C PRO A 7 3.35 10.06 -12.02
N LEU A 8 3.29 9.78 -10.71
CA LEU A 8 3.55 10.79 -9.68
C LEU A 8 4.15 10.20 -8.41
N SER A 9 4.87 11.03 -7.66
CA SER A 9 5.36 10.65 -6.33
C SER A 9 4.25 10.71 -5.29
N MET A 10 4.07 9.63 -4.53
CA MET A 10 3.09 9.56 -3.45
C MET A 10 3.42 10.55 -2.32
N ILE A 11 4.68 11.01 -2.24
CA ILE A 11 5.11 12.07 -1.33
C ILE A 11 5.45 13.32 -2.13
N ASN A 12 4.80 14.43 -1.79
CA ASN A 12 5.07 15.75 -2.36
C ASN A 12 6.44 16.27 -1.90
N GLY A 13 7.02 17.23 -2.62
CA GLY A 13 8.33 17.81 -2.28
C GLY A 13 8.41 18.50 -0.91
N ASN A 14 7.28 18.78 -0.27
CA ASN A 14 7.19 19.27 1.12
C ASN A 14 7.16 18.13 2.17
N GLY A 15 7.24 16.87 1.75
CA GLY A 15 7.23 15.69 2.60
C GLY A 15 5.83 15.26 3.07
N LEU A 16 4.76 15.80 2.50
CA LEU A 16 3.37 15.40 2.76
C LEU A 16 2.88 14.36 1.75
N VAL A 17 1.90 13.55 2.16
CA VAL A 17 1.28 12.53 1.30
C VAL A 17 0.36 13.20 0.26
N ASN A 18 0.49 12.77 -0.99
CA ASN A 18 -0.46 13.09 -2.04
C ASN A 18 -1.62 12.08 -2.02
N PHE A 19 -2.83 12.55 -1.74
CA PHE A 19 -4.00 11.70 -1.60
C PHE A 19 -4.74 11.55 -2.93
N GLY A 20 -4.88 10.30 -3.41
CA GLY A 20 -5.58 10.00 -4.64
C GLY A 20 -5.70 8.51 -4.89
N TRP A 21 -6.16 8.15 -6.08
CA TRP A 21 -6.19 6.77 -6.57
C TRP A 21 -5.82 6.75 -8.05
N ALA A 22 -5.43 5.58 -8.56
CA ALA A 22 -5.11 5.39 -9.97
C ALA A 22 -5.49 3.97 -10.37
N ARG A 23 -5.96 3.80 -11.61
CA ARG A 23 -6.30 2.47 -12.16
C ARG A 23 -5.08 1.67 -12.57
N GLN A 24 -3.97 2.36 -12.78
CA GLN A 24 -2.65 1.80 -13.09
C GLN A 24 -1.70 2.10 -11.93
N PRO A 25 -0.61 1.34 -11.76
CA PRO A 25 0.37 1.56 -10.70
C PRO A 25 1.24 2.80 -11.01
N LEU A 26 0.63 3.99 -10.92
CA LEU A 26 1.24 5.27 -11.29
C LEU A 26 1.94 5.98 -10.11
N PHE A 27 1.70 5.51 -8.89
CA PHE A 27 2.30 6.10 -7.70
C PHE A 27 3.69 5.53 -7.44
N ASP A 28 4.70 6.39 -7.46
CA ASP A 28 6.01 6.07 -6.88
C ASP A 28 5.92 6.16 -5.35
N VAL A 29 6.03 4.99 -4.70
CA VAL A 29 5.87 4.84 -3.25
C VAL A 29 7.24 4.95 -2.57
N ASN A 30 7.78 6.16 -2.49
CA ASN A 30 8.98 6.45 -1.71
C ASN A 30 8.63 7.08 -0.35
N MET A 31 8.40 6.23 0.66
CA MET A 31 8.06 6.66 2.02
C MET A 31 9.22 7.31 2.80
N THR A 32 10.46 7.15 2.34
CA THR A 32 11.61 7.81 2.99
C THR A 32 11.65 9.31 2.72
N ALA A 33 10.96 9.78 1.67
CA ALA A 33 10.80 11.18 1.35
C ALA A 33 9.82 11.91 2.29
N ALA A 34 9.05 11.17 3.11
CA ALA A 34 8.12 11.78 4.05
C ALA A 34 8.88 12.55 5.15
N ALA A 35 8.46 13.78 5.44
CA ALA A 35 9.16 14.67 6.38
C ALA A 35 9.28 14.07 7.80
N SER A 36 8.29 13.28 8.21
CA SER A 36 8.25 12.57 9.49
C SER A 36 9.26 11.43 9.60
N VAL A 37 9.72 10.89 8.47
CA VAL A 37 10.63 9.74 8.38
C VAL A 37 12.07 10.24 8.16
N HIS A 38 12.26 11.28 7.33
CA HIS A 38 13.58 11.73 6.92
C HIS A 38 14.48 12.25 8.07
N ARG A 39 13.90 12.77 9.16
CA ARG A 39 14.64 13.49 10.22
C ARG A 39 15.00 12.66 11.46
N HIS A 40 14.75 11.36 11.48
CA HIS A 40 14.91 10.54 12.69
C HIS A 40 15.76 9.29 12.47
N ILE A 41 16.73 9.07 13.35
CA ILE A 41 17.61 7.88 13.36
C ILE A 41 16.80 6.57 13.52
N PHE A 42 15.64 6.61 14.18
CA PHE A 42 14.74 5.47 14.36
C PHE A 42 13.55 5.45 13.38
N SER A 43 13.65 6.16 12.25
CA SER A 43 12.56 6.28 11.30
C SER A 43 12.12 4.95 10.69
N ALA A 44 13.05 4.01 10.53
CA ALA A 44 12.78 2.65 10.09
C ALA A 44 11.75 1.93 10.98
N TRP A 45 11.66 2.25 12.28
CA TRP A 45 10.70 1.63 13.20
C TRP A 45 9.37 2.39 13.33
N ARG A 46 9.28 3.59 12.72
CA ARG A 46 8.04 4.38 12.72
C ARG A 46 7.24 4.26 11.44
N LEU A 47 7.88 3.89 10.34
CA LEU A 47 7.18 3.70 9.08
C LEU A 47 6.42 2.38 9.10
N LYS A 48 5.09 2.49 9.04
CA LYS A 48 4.19 1.35 8.90
C LYS A 48 3.51 1.41 7.55
N ARG A 49 3.57 0.32 6.79
CA ARG A 49 2.98 0.20 5.46
C ARG A 49 2.00 -0.97 5.45
N TRP A 50 0.81 -0.74 4.92
CA TRP A 50 -0.15 -1.79 4.63
C TRP A 50 -0.48 -1.77 3.15
N GLU A 51 -0.33 -2.92 2.52
CA GLU A 51 -0.65 -3.14 1.13
C GLU A 51 -1.75 -4.20 1.07
N TYR A 52 -2.82 -3.88 0.36
CA TYR A 52 -3.97 -4.76 0.18
C TYR A 52 -4.11 -5.06 -1.29
N PHE A 53 -4.04 -6.33 -1.63
CA PHE A 53 -4.23 -6.84 -2.97
C PHE A 53 -5.47 -7.72 -2.95
N TYR A 54 -6.34 -7.54 -3.94
CA TYR A 54 -7.51 -8.36 -4.11
C TYR A 54 -7.70 -8.66 -5.59
N VAL A 55 -8.08 -9.89 -5.88
CA VAL A 55 -8.51 -10.33 -7.19
C VAL A 55 -9.85 -11.01 -6.99
N ALA A 56 -10.89 -10.38 -7.51
CA ALA A 56 -12.25 -10.90 -7.45
C ALA A 56 -12.64 -11.42 -8.84
N THR A 57 -12.94 -12.71 -8.93
CA THR A 57 -13.57 -13.34 -10.10
C THR A 57 -14.96 -13.84 -9.68
N PRO A 58 -15.82 -14.25 -10.62
CA PRO A 58 -17.13 -14.84 -10.28
C PRO A 58 -17.04 -16.13 -9.45
N THR A 59 -15.91 -16.84 -9.50
CA THR A 59 -15.72 -18.15 -8.87
C THR A 59 -14.81 -18.11 -7.65
N VAL A 60 -13.88 -17.15 -7.61
CA VAL A 60 -12.82 -17.09 -6.61
C VAL A 60 -12.58 -15.66 -6.17
N PHE A 61 -12.47 -15.46 -4.86
CA PHE A 61 -12.00 -14.22 -4.29
C PHE A 61 -10.65 -14.47 -3.60
N PHE A 62 -9.60 -13.91 -4.17
CA PHE A 62 -8.27 -13.93 -3.57
C PHE A 62 -7.98 -12.57 -2.93
N ALA A 63 -7.49 -12.58 -1.70
CA ALA A 63 -6.97 -11.38 -1.07
C ALA A 63 -5.67 -11.66 -0.35
N ALA A 64 -4.74 -10.71 -0.46
CA ALA A 64 -3.48 -10.70 0.23
C ALA A 64 -3.27 -9.35 0.91
N GLN A 65 -2.89 -9.39 2.17
CA GLN A 65 -2.51 -8.25 2.97
C GLN A 65 -1.05 -8.39 3.35
N ILE A 66 -0.27 -7.35 3.07
CA ILE A 66 1.13 -7.23 3.49
C ILE A 66 1.22 -6.06 4.45
N ALA A 67 1.57 -6.33 5.70
CA ALA A 67 1.82 -5.33 6.73
C ALA A 67 3.32 -5.28 7.04
N HIS A 68 3.96 -4.16 6.78
CA HIS A 68 5.35 -3.90 7.13
C HIS A 68 5.40 -2.88 8.27
N LEU A 69 5.79 -3.32 9.48
CA LEU A 69 5.81 -2.50 10.69
C LEU A 69 7.19 -1.87 10.99
N GLY A 70 8.18 -2.09 10.13
CA GLY A 70 9.54 -1.55 10.30
C GLY A 70 10.49 -2.45 11.07
N TYR A 71 9.97 -3.30 11.96
CA TYR A 71 10.71 -4.34 12.69
C TYR A 71 10.11 -5.74 12.52
N LEU A 72 8.93 -5.82 11.93
CA LEU A 72 8.21 -7.06 11.69
C LEU A 72 7.38 -6.91 10.40
N ALA A 73 7.28 -7.99 9.64
CA ALA A 73 6.39 -8.10 8.51
C ALA A 73 5.35 -9.19 8.78
N ASN A 74 4.10 -8.92 8.43
CA ASN A 74 3.03 -9.91 8.46
C ASN A 74 2.43 -10.01 7.05
N LEU A 75 2.32 -11.22 6.54
CA LEU A 75 1.66 -11.56 5.29
C LEU A 75 0.47 -12.45 5.62
N THR A 76 -0.73 -11.96 5.30
CA THR A 76 -1.96 -12.74 5.41
C THR A 76 -2.54 -12.87 4.01
N ALA A 77 -2.70 -14.10 3.53
CA ALA A 77 -3.38 -14.35 2.26
C ALA A 77 -4.50 -15.36 2.48
N TYR A 78 -5.63 -15.13 1.83
CA TYR A 78 -6.74 -16.07 1.83
C TYR A 78 -7.32 -16.18 0.42
N LEU A 79 -7.78 -17.39 0.14
CA LEU A 79 -8.51 -17.74 -1.07
C LEU A 79 -9.90 -18.19 -0.62
N TYR A 80 -10.91 -17.49 -1.10
CA TYR A 80 -12.30 -17.84 -0.88
C TYR A 80 -12.87 -18.40 -2.19
N ASP A 81 -13.34 -19.64 -2.14
CA ASP A 81 -13.99 -20.32 -3.25
C ASP A 81 -15.50 -20.09 -3.15
N ILE A 82 -16.03 -19.26 -4.07
CA ILE A 82 -17.44 -18.83 -4.06
C ILE A 82 -18.35 -20.02 -4.40
N GLU A 83 -17.89 -20.93 -5.27
CA GLU A 83 -18.70 -22.09 -5.69
C GLU A 83 -18.83 -23.11 -4.57
N ARG A 84 -17.79 -23.24 -3.73
CA ARG A 84 -17.74 -24.25 -2.67
C ARG A 84 -18.39 -23.84 -1.35
N ASN A 85 -18.67 -22.54 -1.15
CA ASN A 85 -19.41 -21.98 -0.01
C ASN A 85 -19.16 -22.70 1.33
N VAL A 86 -17.87 -22.93 1.66
CA VAL A 86 -17.42 -23.55 2.92
C VAL A 86 -17.25 -22.49 3.99
#